data_AF-A0AAE0R669-F1
#
_entry.id   AF-A0AAE0R669-F1
#
_cell.length_a   1.000
_cell.length_b   1.000
_cell.length_c   1.000
_cell.angle_alpha   90.00
_cell.angle_beta   90.00
_cell.angle_gamma   90.00
#
_symmetry.space_group_name_H-M   'P 1'
#
loop_
_entity.id
_entity.type
_entity.pdbx_description
1 polymer ?
#
loop_
_entity_poly.entity_id
_entity_poly.type
_entity_poly.pdbx_seq_one_letter_code
_entity_poly.pdbx_strand_id
1 'polypeptide(L)'
;MDRLVSWCSMNILELNSLKTVEMIVDFRKDPAPLPPVILCDSPVTSAESFHFLGTTITKELKWEQNIRSLTKKVQQRMYFLRQLKKFLLPVKMLVNFYTAIIESILTSSIKVWFAAATARDKAKLQHVIHSAEKAIGCSLPSLQELYVSRSRRRAAKIAADPSHPGNELFRSLPSGKRLRSIRTRTSRHKNSFFPTAVSLLNSVPLTPR
;
A
#
# COMPACT_ATOMS: atom_id res chain seq x y z
N MET A 1 7.58 22.23 -16.48
CA MET A 1 8.73 21.66 -15.74
C MET A 1 9.70 22.76 -15.32
N ASP A 2 9.85 23.81 -16.11
CA ASP A 2 10.81 24.90 -15.93
C ASP A 2 10.72 25.60 -14.56
N ARG A 3 9.50 25.78 -14.02
CA ARG A 3 9.32 26.33 -12.67
C ARG A 3 9.92 25.44 -11.58
N LEU A 4 9.82 24.12 -11.72
CA LEU A 4 10.41 23.17 -10.78
C LEU A 4 11.94 23.20 -10.88
N VAL A 5 12.46 23.18 -12.10
CA VAL A 5 13.92 23.27 -12.37
C VAL A 5 14.48 24.56 -11.79
N SER A 6 13.86 25.71 -12.08
CA SER A 6 14.25 27.02 -11.54
C SER A 6 14.20 27.04 -10.02
N TRP A 7 13.12 26.51 -9.41
CA TRP A 7 13.02 26.45 -7.95
C TRP A 7 14.11 25.57 -7.34
N CYS A 8 14.40 24.40 -7.92
CA CYS A 8 15.49 23.54 -7.48
C CYS A 8 16.83 24.26 -7.55
N SER A 9 17.14 24.92 -8.67
CA SER A 9 18.36 25.71 -8.82
C SER A 9 18.46 26.84 -7.79
N MET A 10 17.37 27.59 -7.56
CA MET A 10 17.32 28.65 -6.54
C MET A 10 17.52 28.12 -5.10
N ASN A 11 17.17 26.87 -4.84
CA ASN A 11 17.31 26.23 -3.53
C ASN A 11 18.53 25.32 -3.43
N ILE A 12 19.49 25.40 -4.38
CA ILE A 12 20.73 24.62 -4.38
C ILE A 12 20.43 23.10 -4.38
N LEU A 13 19.43 22.70 -5.16
CA LEU A 13 19.03 21.31 -5.38
C LEU A 13 19.31 20.93 -6.83
N GLU A 14 20.00 19.80 -7.01
CA GLU A 14 20.28 19.22 -8.32
C GLU A 14 19.29 18.09 -8.64
N LEU A 15 18.69 18.15 -9.82
CA LEU A 15 17.76 17.12 -10.28
C LEU A 15 18.52 15.99 -10.96
N ASN A 16 18.34 14.76 -10.46
CA ASN A 16 18.93 13.58 -11.06
C ASN A 16 18.06 13.09 -12.23
N SER A 17 18.36 13.55 -13.44
CA SER A 17 17.65 13.15 -14.67
C SER A 17 17.75 11.65 -14.94
N LEU A 18 18.89 11.02 -14.61
CA LEU A 18 19.13 9.58 -14.81
C LEU A 18 18.20 8.68 -13.98
N LYS A 19 17.79 9.12 -12.78
CA LYS A 19 16.84 8.40 -11.91
C LYS A 19 15.39 8.81 -12.14
N THR A 20 15.16 9.90 -12.87
CA THR A 20 13.83 10.43 -13.11
C THR A 20 13.22 9.75 -14.32
N VAL A 21 12.00 9.24 -14.16
CA VAL A 21 11.23 8.60 -15.21
C VAL A 21 9.82 9.15 -15.21
N GLU A 22 9.18 9.14 -16.37
CA GLU A 22 7.78 9.47 -16.52
C GLU A 22 6.96 8.17 -16.49
N MET A 23 5.91 8.13 -15.67
CA MET A 23 4.93 7.04 -15.72
C MET A 23 3.55 7.62 -15.93
N ILE A 24 2.98 7.35 -17.11
CA ILE A 24 1.64 7.83 -17.47
C ILE A 24 0.61 6.79 -17.00
N VAL A 25 -0.30 7.23 -16.13
CA VAL A 25 -1.42 6.41 -15.64
C VAL A 25 -2.71 6.92 -16.28
N ASP A 26 -3.09 6.32 -17.41
CA ASP A 26 -4.32 6.65 -18.15
C ASP A 26 -5.12 5.39 -18.48
N PHE A 27 -6.43 5.46 -18.31
CA PHE A 27 -7.37 4.36 -18.54
C PHE A 27 -8.43 4.68 -19.60
N ARG A 28 -8.31 5.81 -20.30
CA ARG A 28 -9.15 6.14 -21.46
C ARG A 28 -8.89 5.12 -22.59
N LYS A 29 -9.94 4.81 -23.36
CA LYS A 29 -9.83 3.87 -24.50
C LYS A 29 -8.97 4.42 -25.63
N ASP A 30 -9.04 5.73 -25.83
CA ASP A 30 -8.30 6.46 -26.87
C ASP A 30 -7.69 7.72 -26.23
N PRO A 31 -6.53 7.59 -25.58
CA PRO A 31 -5.85 8.72 -24.97
C PRO A 31 -5.15 9.56 -26.04
N ALA A 32 -5.36 10.88 -26.01
CA ALA A 32 -4.58 11.79 -26.84
C ALA A 32 -3.08 11.65 -26.53
N PRO A 33 -2.19 11.75 -27.54
CA PRO A 33 -0.76 11.78 -27.32
C PRO A 33 -0.38 12.91 -26.35
N LEU A 34 0.46 12.59 -25.36
CA LEU A 34 1.00 13.58 -24.44
C LEU A 34 2.35 14.09 -24.97
N PRO A 35 2.63 15.40 -24.83
CA PRO A 35 3.94 15.93 -25.21
C PRO A 35 5.03 15.32 -24.31
N PRO A 36 6.25 15.07 -24.83
CA PRO A 36 7.34 14.54 -24.04
C PRO A 36 7.69 15.44 -22.85
N VAL A 37 7.93 14.84 -21.69
CA VAL A 37 8.44 15.57 -20.52
C VAL A 37 9.94 15.78 -20.69
N ILE A 38 10.36 17.05 -20.74
CA ILE A 38 11.77 17.45 -20.81
C ILE A 38 12.21 17.91 -19.41
N LEU A 39 13.37 17.42 -18.97
CA LEU A 39 14.01 17.76 -17.71
C LEU A 39 15.49 18.08 -17.94
N CYS A 40 15.93 19.28 -17.55
CA CYS A 40 17.31 19.75 -17.76
C CYS A 40 17.77 19.56 -19.22
N ASP A 41 16.94 19.99 -20.18
CA ASP A 41 17.17 19.86 -21.63
C ASP A 41 17.33 18.42 -22.16
N SER A 42 16.95 17.43 -21.34
CA SER A 42 16.94 16.00 -21.72
C SER A 42 15.52 15.41 -21.64
N PRO A 43 15.10 14.57 -22.61
CA PRO A 43 13.82 13.89 -22.53
C PRO A 43 13.84 12.86 -21.40
N VAL A 44 12.79 12.84 -20.59
CA VAL A 44 12.62 11.88 -19.51
C VAL A 44 12.13 10.55 -20.07
N THR A 45 12.79 9.45 -19.70
CA THR A 45 12.40 8.12 -20.15
C THR A 45 11.06 7.70 -19.55
N SER A 46 10.16 7.18 -20.38
CA SER A 46 8.90 6.60 -19.89
C SER A 46 9.13 5.22 -19.27
N ALA A 47 8.41 4.93 -18.19
CA ALA A 47 8.46 3.66 -17.47
C ALA A 47 7.06 3.08 -17.27
N GLU A 48 6.92 1.76 -17.45
CA GLU A 48 5.65 1.06 -17.21
C GLU A 48 5.48 0.65 -15.73
N SER A 49 6.58 0.56 -15.00
CA SER A 49 6.58 0.29 -13.57
C SER A 49 7.67 1.08 -12.87
N PHE A 50 7.40 1.47 -11.63
CA PHE A 50 8.32 2.25 -10.81
C PHE A 50 8.35 1.73 -9.38
N HIS A 51 9.55 1.68 -8.79
CA HIS A 51 9.72 1.27 -7.41
C HIS A 51 9.75 2.49 -6.49
N PHE A 52 8.66 2.71 -5.77
CA PHE A 52 8.50 3.86 -4.89
C PHE A 52 8.37 3.41 -3.43
N LEU A 53 9.32 3.84 -2.59
CA LEU A 53 9.33 3.59 -1.14
C LEU A 53 9.05 2.12 -0.77
N GLY A 54 9.69 1.18 -1.46
CA GLY A 54 9.51 -0.25 -1.20
C GLY A 54 8.30 -0.90 -1.88
N THR A 55 7.50 -0.15 -2.65
CA THR A 55 6.29 -0.62 -3.35
C THR A 55 6.47 -0.49 -4.86
N THR A 56 6.19 -1.54 -5.62
CA THR A 56 6.19 -1.45 -7.09
C THR A 56 4.81 -1.01 -7.59
N ILE A 57 4.76 0.11 -8.31
CA ILE A 57 3.55 0.66 -8.92
C ILE A 57 3.67 0.45 -10.42
N THR A 58 2.63 -0.07 -11.08
CA THR A 58 2.59 -0.20 -12.55
C THR A 58 1.64 0.84 -13.14
N LYS A 59 1.81 1.19 -14.42
CA LYS A 59 0.91 2.09 -15.14
C LYS A 59 -0.55 1.62 -15.13
N GLU A 60 -0.78 0.30 -15.12
CA GLU A 60 -2.11 -0.30 -15.00
C GLU A 60 -2.62 -0.39 -13.56
N LEU A 61 -1.86 0.07 -12.58
CA LEU A 61 -2.09 -0.08 -11.13
C LEU A 61 -2.45 -1.53 -10.75
N LYS A 62 -1.74 -2.50 -11.35
CA LYS A 62 -1.82 -3.91 -10.97
C LYS A 62 -0.75 -4.21 -9.93
N TRP A 63 -1.08 -5.04 -8.96
CA TRP A 63 -0.22 -5.27 -7.79
C TRP A 63 0.54 -6.59 -7.82
N GLU A 64 0.46 -7.35 -8.91
CA GLU A 64 1.12 -8.64 -9.05
C GLU A 64 2.64 -8.54 -8.90
N GLN A 65 3.28 -7.59 -9.59
CA GLN A 65 4.74 -7.40 -9.51
C GLN A 65 5.18 -7.03 -8.09
N ASN A 66 4.43 -6.15 -7.42
CA ASN A 66 4.64 -5.82 -6.02
C ASN A 66 4.52 -7.06 -5.13
N ILE A 67 3.42 -7.80 -5.22
CA ILE A 67 3.15 -8.99 -4.43
C ILE A 67 4.18 -10.10 -4.67
N ARG A 68 4.62 -10.29 -5.92
CA ARG A 68 5.71 -11.21 -6.26
C ARG A 68 7.00 -10.82 -5.56
N SER A 69 7.34 -9.52 -5.55
CA SER A 69 8.53 -9.01 -4.87
C SER A 69 8.45 -9.22 -3.34
N LEU A 70 7.29 -8.94 -2.73
CA LEU A 70 7.04 -9.17 -1.30
C LEU A 70 7.18 -10.65 -0.96
N THR A 71 6.55 -11.52 -1.76
CA THR A 71 6.59 -12.98 -1.55
C THR A 71 8.03 -13.49 -1.56
N LYS A 72 8.86 -13.07 -2.53
CA LYS A 72 10.27 -13.45 -2.58
C LYS A 72 11.02 -13.05 -1.30
N LYS A 73 10.84 -11.81 -0.84
CA LYS A 73 11.46 -11.31 0.40
C LYS A 73 11.00 -12.11 1.61
N VAL A 74 9.71 -12.38 1.73
CA VAL A 74 9.16 -13.13 2.86
C VAL A 74 9.63 -14.58 2.86
N GLN A 75 9.70 -15.25 1.71
CA GLN A 75 10.20 -16.62 1.63
C GLN A 75 11.63 -16.76 2.13
N GLN A 76 12.49 -15.77 1.86
CA GLN A 76 13.83 -15.72 2.45
C GLN A 76 13.78 -15.60 3.99
N ARG A 77 12.85 -14.81 4.54
CA ARG A 77 12.70 -14.65 6.00
C ARG A 77 12.06 -15.87 6.68
N MET A 78 11.22 -16.61 5.97
CA MET A 78 10.66 -17.88 6.42
C MET A 78 11.73 -18.95 6.64
N TYR A 79 12.83 -18.93 5.88
CA TYR A 79 13.97 -19.80 6.15
C TYR A 79 14.52 -19.55 7.57
N PHE A 80 14.77 -18.29 7.93
CA PHE A 80 15.27 -17.94 9.26
C PHE A 80 14.28 -18.29 10.38
N LEU A 81 12.98 -18.06 10.19
CA LEU A 81 11.96 -18.48 11.16
C LEU A 81 12.04 -20.00 11.44
N ARG A 82 12.20 -20.81 10.38
CA ARG A 82 12.35 -22.26 10.52
C ARG A 82 13.66 -22.65 11.22
N GLN A 83 14.75 -21.93 10.98
CA GLN A 83 16.01 -22.17 11.69
C GLN A 83 15.87 -21.84 13.19
N LEU A 84 15.26 -20.70 13.53
CA LEU A 84 14.99 -20.34 14.92
C LEU A 84 14.12 -21.38 15.63
N LYS A 85 13.13 -21.95 14.93
CA LYS A 85 12.33 -23.06 15.48
C LYS A 85 13.19 -24.30 15.79
N LYS A 86 14.18 -24.63 14.96
CA LYS A 86 15.10 -25.76 15.21
C LYS A 86 15.97 -25.56 16.43
N PHE A 87 16.34 -24.31 16.74
CA PHE A 87 17.04 -23.95 17.97
C PHE A 87 16.11 -23.90 19.20
N LEU A 88 14.88 -24.41 19.09
CA LEU A 88 13.91 -24.54 20.17
C LEU A 88 13.59 -23.22 20.88
N LEU A 89 13.62 -22.10 20.15
CA LEU A 89 13.25 -20.80 20.72
C LEU A 89 11.80 -20.82 21.24
N PRO A 90 11.52 -20.12 22.35
CA PRO A 90 10.16 -19.97 22.86
C PRO A 90 9.21 -19.42 21.82
N VAL A 91 7.96 -19.91 21.81
CA VAL A 91 6.90 -19.48 20.87
C VAL A 91 6.77 -17.96 20.82
N LYS A 92 6.80 -17.29 21.98
CA LYS A 92 6.74 -15.82 22.08
C LYS A 92 7.84 -15.12 21.28
N MET A 93 9.06 -15.65 21.30
CA MET A 93 10.17 -15.08 20.51
C MET A 93 9.97 -15.30 19.01
N LEU A 94 9.45 -16.46 18.61
CA LEU A 94 9.14 -16.75 17.22
C LEU A 94 8.01 -15.85 16.68
N VAL A 95 6.98 -15.59 17.49
CA VAL A 95 5.91 -14.63 17.17
C VAL A 95 6.49 -13.22 17.02
N ASN A 96 7.35 -12.78 17.94
CA ASN A 96 8.01 -11.48 17.83
C ASN A 96 8.85 -11.37 16.56
N PHE A 97 9.61 -12.42 16.21
CA PHE A 97 10.37 -12.47 14.96
C PHE A 97 9.44 -12.38 13.75
N TYR A 98 8.35 -13.14 13.74
CA TYR A 98 7.35 -13.07 12.67
C TYR A 98 6.79 -11.65 12.53
N THR A 99 6.30 -11.04 13.60
CA THR A 99 5.69 -9.70 13.56
C THR A 99 6.70 -8.64 13.12
N ALA A 100 7.93 -8.69 13.64
CA ALA A 100 8.96 -7.70 13.32
C ALA A 100 9.51 -7.82 11.89
N ILE A 101 9.70 -9.06 11.40
CA ILE A 101 10.47 -9.30 10.17
C ILE A 101 9.59 -9.75 9.00
N ILE A 102 8.64 -10.65 9.23
CA ILE A 102 7.81 -11.24 8.16
C ILE A 102 6.55 -10.40 7.94
N GLU A 103 5.79 -10.15 9.01
CA GLU A 103 4.56 -9.36 8.94
C GLU A 103 4.85 -7.93 8.47
N SER A 104 5.95 -7.32 8.91
CA SER A 104 6.36 -5.98 8.46
C SER A 104 6.55 -5.89 6.95
N ILE A 105 7.12 -6.93 6.32
CA ILE A 105 7.24 -7.01 4.87
C ILE A 105 5.87 -7.25 4.22
N LEU A 106 5.11 -8.25 4.70
CA LEU A 106 3.76 -8.55 4.18
C LEU A 106 2.81 -7.36 4.23
N THR A 107 2.95 -6.52 5.25
CA THR A 107 2.07 -5.38 5.50
C THR A 107 2.62 -4.05 4.98
N SER A 108 3.78 -4.07 4.32
CA SER A 108 4.36 -2.89 3.68
C SER A 108 3.39 -2.32 2.65
N SER A 109 3.01 -1.05 2.84
CA SER A 109 2.01 -0.35 2.01
C SER A 109 0.68 -1.09 1.79
N ILE A 110 0.31 -2.05 2.66
CA ILE A 110 -0.86 -2.93 2.48
C ILE A 110 -2.17 -2.19 2.24
N LYS A 111 -2.30 -1.00 2.84
CA LYS A 111 -3.44 -0.07 2.68
C LYS A 111 -3.66 0.36 1.22
N VAL A 112 -2.61 0.37 0.41
CA VAL A 112 -2.62 0.86 -0.98
C VAL A 112 -3.03 -0.26 -1.94
N TRP A 113 -2.50 -1.46 -1.78
CA TRP A 113 -2.58 -2.50 -2.80
C TRP A 113 -3.53 -3.65 -2.44
N PHE A 114 -3.80 -3.91 -1.16
CA PHE A 114 -4.49 -5.14 -0.75
C PHE A 114 -5.93 -5.22 -1.27
N ALA A 115 -6.71 -4.14 -1.16
CA ALA A 115 -8.10 -4.15 -1.63
C ALA A 115 -8.18 -4.43 -3.14
N ALA A 116 -7.24 -3.90 -3.91
CA ALA A 116 -7.13 -4.08 -5.36
C ALA A 116 -6.43 -5.38 -5.80
N ALA A 117 -5.86 -6.15 -4.88
CA ALA A 117 -5.23 -7.44 -5.18
C ALA A 117 -6.28 -8.51 -5.53
N THR A 118 -5.90 -9.44 -6.42
CA THR A 118 -6.78 -10.54 -6.82
C THR A 118 -7.00 -11.52 -5.67
N ALA A 119 -8.10 -12.28 -5.71
CA ALA A 119 -8.36 -13.33 -4.72
C ALA A 119 -7.23 -14.37 -4.68
N ARG A 120 -6.67 -14.70 -5.86
CA ARG A 120 -5.52 -15.61 -6.00
C ARG A 120 -4.29 -15.06 -5.27
N ASP A 121 -3.98 -13.78 -5.43
CA ASP A 121 -2.81 -13.18 -4.78
C ASP A 121 -2.99 -13.09 -3.26
N LYS A 122 -4.20 -12.75 -2.80
CA LYS A 122 -4.55 -12.76 -1.37
C LYS A 122 -4.39 -14.16 -0.77
N ALA A 123 -4.87 -15.20 -1.45
CA ALA A 123 -4.74 -16.59 -1.00
C ALA A 123 -3.26 -17.03 -0.94
N LYS A 124 -2.45 -16.68 -1.95
CA LYS A 124 -1.00 -16.96 -1.94
C LYS A 124 -0.30 -16.33 -0.73
N LEU A 125 -0.59 -15.07 -0.42
CA LEU A 125 0.00 -14.38 0.73
C LEU A 125 -0.53 -14.94 2.06
N GLN A 126 -1.81 -15.30 2.13
CA GLN A 126 -2.38 -15.94 3.32
C GLN A 126 -1.73 -17.30 3.60
N HIS A 127 -1.39 -18.08 2.56
CA HIS A 127 -0.66 -19.34 2.71
C HIS A 127 0.72 -19.16 3.38
N VAL A 128 1.37 -18.02 3.16
CA VAL A 128 2.63 -17.69 3.84
C VAL A 128 2.41 -17.51 5.34
N ILE A 129 1.31 -16.88 5.74
CA ILE A 129 0.93 -16.76 7.16
C ILE A 129 0.64 -18.14 7.74
N HIS A 130 -0.15 -18.98 7.07
CA HIS A 130 -0.42 -20.35 7.53
C HIS A 130 0.86 -21.20 7.67
N SER A 131 1.83 -20.99 6.77
CA SER A 131 3.14 -21.64 6.86
C SER A 131 3.92 -21.19 8.09
N ALA A 132 3.80 -19.91 8.48
CA ALA A 132 4.38 -19.40 9.71
C ALA A 132 3.65 -19.92 10.95
N GLU A 133 2.32 -19.95 10.95
CA GLU A 133 1.51 -20.56 12.03
C GLU A 133 1.93 -22.01 12.29
N LYS A 134 2.07 -22.80 11.21
CA LYS A 134 2.53 -24.19 11.32
C LYS A 134 3.96 -24.31 11.87
N ALA A 135 4.86 -23.41 11.49
CA ALA A 135 6.24 -23.42 11.98
C ALA A 135 6.33 -23.01 13.47
N ILE A 136 5.50 -22.06 13.89
CA ILE A 136 5.52 -21.52 15.25
C ILE A 136 4.73 -22.43 16.21
N GLY A 137 3.60 -22.96 15.76
CA GLY A 137 2.64 -23.72 16.57
C GLY A 137 1.60 -22.84 17.26
N CYS A 138 1.30 -21.66 16.71
CA CYS A 138 0.26 -20.76 17.24
C CYS A 138 -0.51 -20.09 16.10
N SER A 139 -1.72 -19.61 16.39
CA SER A 139 -2.47 -18.80 15.44
C SER A 139 -1.87 -17.39 15.33
N LEU A 140 -1.90 -16.84 14.12
CA LEU A 140 -1.43 -15.50 13.78
C LEU A 140 -2.58 -14.72 13.14
N PRO A 141 -2.59 -13.38 13.22
CA PRO A 141 -3.59 -12.58 12.52
C PRO A 141 -3.58 -12.85 11.02
N SER A 142 -4.75 -13.05 10.44
CA SER A 142 -4.92 -13.20 9.01
C SER A 142 -4.50 -11.92 8.27
N LEU A 143 -4.14 -12.06 6.99
CA LEU A 143 -3.77 -10.92 6.15
C LEU A 143 -4.92 -9.91 6.03
N GLN A 144 -6.17 -10.40 6.03
CA GLN A 144 -7.36 -9.56 6.02
C GLN A 144 -7.49 -8.75 7.31
N GLU A 145 -7.29 -9.36 8.49
CA GLU A 145 -7.34 -8.65 9.78
C GLU A 145 -6.25 -7.59 9.87
N LEU A 146 -5.02 -7.91 9.44
CA LEU A 146 -3.91 -6.97 9.38
C LEU A 146 -4.23 -5.79 8.47
N TYR A 147 -4.80 -6.04 7.30
CA TYR A 147 -5.24 -4.99 6.38
C TYR A 147 -6.33 -4.11 7.00
N VAL A 148 -7.37 -4.70 7.57
CA VAL A 148 -8.51 -3.96 8.18
C VAL A 148 -8.03 -3.11 9.34
N SER A 149 -7.26 -3.69 10.27
CA SER A 149 -6.70 -3.00 11.44
C SER A 149 -5.84 -1.81 11.04
N ARG A 150 -4.89 -2.00 10.11
CA ARG A 150 -3.99 -0.93 9.64
C ARG A 150 -4.73 0.15 8.85
N SER A 151 -5.73 -0.23 8.05
CA SER A 151 -6.54 0.71 7.27
C SER A 151 -7.39 1.58 8.18
N ARG A 152 -8.09 0.99 9.16
CA ARG A 152 -8.86 1.72 10.17
C ARG A 152 -7.99 2.68 10.97
N ARG A 153 -6.83 2.22 11.47
CA ARG A 153 -5.90 3.07 12.22
C ARG A 153 -5.43 4.27 11.40
N ARG A 154 -5.10 4.08 10.12
CA ARG A 154 -4.69 5.21 9.26
C ARG A 154 -5.86 6.14 8.96
N ALA A 155 -7.03 5.60 8.66
CA ALA A 155 -8.23 6.38 8.38
C ALA A 155 -8.63 7.26 9.59
N ALA A 156 -8.62 6.69 10.79
CA ALA A 156 -8.86 7.42 12.03
C ALA A 156 -7.88 8.57 12.24
N LYS A 157 -6.58 8.35 11.97
CA LYS A 157 -5.56 9.41 12.03
C LYS A 157 -5.82 10.54 11.01
N ILE A 158 -6.20 10.20 9.78
CA ILE A 158 -6.51 11.21 8.76
C ILE A 158 -7.77 12.00 9.13
N ALA A 159 -8.82 11.32 9.59
CA ALA A 159 -10.07 11.95 9.99
C ALA A 159 -9.89 12.87 11.21
N ALA A 160 -8.95 12.55 12.10
CA ALA A 160 -8.64 13.35 13.28
C ALA A 160 -7.72 14.55 13.00
N ASP A 161 -7.12 14.65 11.80
CA ASP A 161 -6.17 15.71 11.44
C ASP A 161 -6.78 16.62 10.35
N PRO A 162 -7.28 17.81 10.71
CA PRO A 162 -7.86 18.76 9.76
C PRO A 162 -6.85 19.29 8.73
N SER A 163 -5.54 19.26 9.01
CA SER A 163 -4.51 19.73 8.08
C SER A 163 -4.18 18.71 6.98
N HIS A 164 -4.58 17.45 7.19
CA HIS A 164 -4.31 16.39 6.23
C HIS A 164 -5.15 16.60 4.95
N PRO A 165 -4.55 16.57 3.74
CA PRO A 165 -5.27 16.86 2.48
C PRO A 165 -6.44 15.90 2.20
N GLY A 166 -6.37 14.68 2.72
CA GLY A 166 -7.44 13.69 2.65
C GLY A 166 -8.51 13.77 3.76
N ASN A 167 -8.45 14.72 4.70
CA ASN A 167 -9.40 14.82 5.81
C ASN A 167 -10.84 14.99 5.32
N GLU A 168 -11.04 15.82 4.30
CA GLU A 168 -12.35 16.12 3.73
C GLU A 168 -13.08 14.89 3.15
N LEU A 169 -12.34 13.81 2.87
CA LEU A 169 -12.91 12.55 2.39
C LEU A 169 -13.54 11.72 3.51
N PHE A 170 -13.33 12.09 4.79
CA PHE A 170 -13.90 11.45 5.98
C PHE A 170 -14.96 12.34 6.66
N ARG A 171 -15.84 12.96 5.89
CA ARG A 171 -16.95 13.78 6.43
C ARG A 171 -18.07 12.90 7.00
N SER A 172 -18.53 13.20 8.20
CA SER A 172 -19.69 12.56 8.81
C SER A 172 -21.01 13.00 8.15
N LEU A 173 -22.01 12.12 8.18
CA LEU A 173 -23.40 12.48 7.90
C LEU A 173 -23.98 13.33 9.05
N PRO A 174 -25.09 14.07 8.83
CA PRO A 174 -25.71 14.88 9.88
C PRO A 174 -26.04 14.12 11.17
N SER A 175 -26.30 12.82 11.07
CA SER A 175 -26.55 11.96 12.23
C SER A 175 -25.31 11.66 13.09
N GLY A 176 -24.10 11.98 12.62
CA GLY A 176 -22.83 11.67 13.29
C GLY A 176 -22.44 10.19 13.33
N LYS A 177 -23.36 9.27 13.01
CA LYS A 177 -23.18 7.82 13.15
C LYS A 177 -22.37 7.14 12.04
N ARG A 178 -22.28 7.78 10.87
CA ARG A 178 -21.63 7.22 9.68
C ARG A 178 -20.91 8.31 8.90
N LEU A 179 -19.86 7.92 8.21
CA LEU A 179 -19.18 8.72 7.22
C LEU A 179 -19.93 8.71 5.90
N ARG A 180 -19.85 9.82 5.17
CA ARG A 180 -20.39 9.95 3.82
C ARG A 180 -19.61 9.03 2.88
N SER A 181 -20.32 8.10 2.24
CA SER A 181 -19.73 7.20 1.26
C SER A 181 -19.16 7.96 0.06
N ILE A 182 -17.98 7.55 -0.41
CA ILE A 182 -17.35 8.09 -1.61
C ILE A 182 -17.95 7.40 -2.83
N ARG A 183 -18.54 8.18 -3.75
CA ARG A 183 -19.11 7.64 -4.99
C ARG A 183 -17.98 7.21 -5.94
N THR A 184 -17.99 5.96 -6.36
CA THR A 184 -16.99 5.39 -7.27
C THR A 184 -17.63 4.81 -8.52
N ARG A 185 -17.10 5.12 -9.70
CA ARG A 185 -17.60 4.60 -11.00
C ARG A 185 -16.89 3.31 -11.47
N THR A 186 -15.72 3.01 -10.90
CA THR A 186 -14.88 1.88 -11.32
C THR A 186 -14.48 1.04 -10.11
N SER A 187 -14.24 -0.26 -10.32
CA SER A 187 -13.68 -1.15 -9.29
C SER A 187 -12.31 -0.68 -8.81
N ARG A 188 -11.49 -0.14 -9.71
CA ARG A 188 -10.19 0.47 -9.42
C ARG A 188 -10.29 1.58 -8.37
N HIS A 189 -11.19 2.53 -8.57
CA HIS A 189 -11.40 3.60 -7.58
C HIS A 189 -12.03 3.04 -6.30
N LYS A 190 -13.05 2.17 -6.41
CA LYS A 190 -13.69 1.52 -5.25
C LYS A 190 -12.67 0.80 -4.35
N ASN A 191 -11.68 0.14 -4.95
CA ASN A 191 -10.66 -0.64 -4.26
C ASN A 191 -9.42 0.18 -3.88
N SER A 192 -9.45 1.51 -4.05
CA SER A 192 -8.40 2.39 -3.53
C SER A 192 -8.58 2.61 -2.03
N PHE A 193 -7.60 3.26 -1.39
CA PHE A 193 -7.57 3.42 0.05
C PHE A 193 -8.81 4.15 0.61
N PHE A 194 -9.16 5.33 0.10
CA PHE A 194 -10.20 6.16 0.73
C PHE A 194 -11.60 5.54 0.70
N PRO A 195 -12.14 5.07 -0.44
CA PRO A 195 -13.47 4.47 -0.47
C PRO A 195 -13.53 3.20 0.39
N THR A 196 -12.48 2.38 0.35
CA THR A 196 -12.42 1.17 1.18
C THR A 196 -12.33 1.51 2.66
N ALA A 197 -11.51 2.50 3.04
CA ALA A 197 -11.37 2.95 4.41
C ALA A 197 -12.68 3.50 4.99
N VAL A 198 -13.42 4.32 4.23
CA VAL A 198 -14.75 4.82 4.62
C VAL A 198 -15.72 3.66 4.84
N SER A 199 -15.75 2.68 3.93
CA SER A 199 -16.57 1.47 4.08
C SER A 199 -16.21 0.67 5.34
N LEU A 200 -14.92 0.49 5.61
CA LEU A 200 -14.41 -0.22 6.79
C LEU A 200 -14.70 0.47 8.12
N LEU A 201 -14.81 1.80 8.13
CA LEU A 201 -15.21 2.57 9.31
C LEU A 201 -16.73 2.53 9.51
N ASN A 202 -17.51 2.59 8.42
CA ASN A 202 -18.97 2.49 8.48
C ASN A 202 -19.48 1.10 8.87
N SER A 203 -18.65 0.05 8.73
CA SER A 203 -19.02 -1.32 9.13
C SER A 203 -18.93 -1.57 10.63
N VAL A 204 -18.43 -0.62 11.43
CA VAL A 204 -18.45 -0.66 12.90
C VAL A 204 -19.40 0.43 13.39
N PRO A 205 -20.32 0.15 14.33
CA PRO A 205 -21.08 1.19 14.98
C PRO A 205 -20.12 2.18 15.65
N LEU A 206 -20.14 3.46 15.26
CA LEU A 206 -19.51 4.50 16.06
C LEU A 206 -20.27 4.54 17.39
N THR A 207 -19.65 4.08 18.48
CA THR A 207 -20.21 4.30 19.82
C THR A 207 -20.30 5.80 20.04
N PRO A 208 -21.46 6.35 20.41
CA PRO A 208 -21.57 7.77 20.73
C PRO A 208 -20.61 8.10 21.88
N ARG A 209 -19.85 9.19 21.72
CA ARG A 209 -19.11 9.83 22.81
C ARG A 209 -20.07 10.58 23.72
#